data_AF-A0A1S4GUX4-F1
#
_entry.id   AF-A0A1S4GUX4-F1
#
_cell.length_a   1.000
_cell.length_b   1.000
_cell.length_c   1.000
_cell.angle_alpha   90.00
_cell.angle_beta   90.00
_cell.angle_gamma   90.00
#
_symmetry.space_group_name_H-M   'P 1'
#
loop_
_entity.id
_entity.type
_entity.pdbx_description
1 polymer ?
#
loop_
_entity_poly.entity_id
_entity_poly.type
_entity_poly.pdbx_seq_one_letter_code
_entity_poly.pdbx_strand_id
1 'polypeptide(L)'
;MVVGMDESKVGVDEEQHYDDISSDECDTPAGVLSSKFDKTDLSINTNPLPHGKYTLIGLDIDTTGRRLIDEIVQISAFTPEKEYAQYIMPLMNLNPAARQRHQVRVITVGFFRMLKSMQTYRVMKTKMEVAALNEFLDWLEERLREDEGSEGIVLVYHEQRKFVPYMVIEALKKYKLLDRFSESVKSFVNGFKLAEEKCTKTIKYLTIRQLAKLVLDEKAGSRDGFEGNAAYRARMAFEISRCLATAEPKSNAVNVPASSPTESEPNDSATSEEVTNSSSTAEDAVKDEGDKPSEENAEQSDDDAQKQDEKKEEAPAASLNSSASRPL
;
A
#
# COMPACT_ATOMS: atom_id res chain seq x y z
N MET A 1 35.66 67.15 45.70
CA MET A 1 36.99 66.52 45.76
C MET A 1 37.16 65.78 44.42
N VAL A 2 38.08 66.24 43.56
CA VAL A 2 39.37 65.56 43.28
C VAL A 2 39.11 64.20 42.60
N VAL A 3 39.05 64.06 41.26
CA VAL A 3 39.99 64.36 40.14
C VAL A 3 41.05 63.26 39.94
N GLY A 4 41.22 62.79 38.70
CA GLY A 4 42.32 61.90 38.28
C GLY A 4 42.16 61.34 36.85
N MET A 5 42.77 62.01 35.87
CA MET A 5 43.14 61.43 34.56
C MET A 5 44.57 60.88 34.67
N ASP A 6 44.99 59.95 33.79
CA ASP A 6 46.32 60.07 33.15
C ASP A 6 46.51 59.18 31.91
N GLU A 7 47.42 59.59 31.03
CA GLU A 7 47.80 58.94 29.77
C GLU A 7 49.10 58.12 29.90
N SER A 8 49.36 57.16 28.99
CA SER A 8 50.71 56.67 28.63
C SER A 8 50.69 55.94 27.27
N LYS A 9 51.84 55.84 26.59
CA LYS A 9 51.94 55.70 25.12
C LYS A 9 53.15 54.82 24.69
N VAL A 10 53.02 54.14 23.53
CA VAL A 10 54.10 53.56 22.67
C VAL A 10 54.88 52.36 23.27
N GLY A 11 55.20 51.26 22.56
CA GLY A 11 54.93 50.80 21.18
C GLY A 11 54.74 49.27 21.14
N VAL A 12 55.26 48.45 20.20
CA VAL A 12 56.12 48.62 18.99
C VAL A 12 55.72 47.55 17.93
N ASP A 13 56.34 47.57 16.75
CA ASP A 13 56.08 46.87 15.48
C ASP A 13 56.23 45.32 15.41
N GLU A 14 55.41 44.70 14.54
CA GLU A 14 55.71 43.67 13.51
C GLU A 14 54.37 43.26 12.83
N GLU A 15 53.92 43.96 11.78
CA GLU A 15 54.20 43.77 10.35
C GLU A 15 53.28 42.76 9.60
N GLN A 16 52.43 43.33 8.71
CA GLN A 16 51.97 42.80 7.41
C GLN A 16 51.04 41.55 7.40
N HIS A 17 50.04 41.39 6.51
CA HIS A 17 49.70 42.10 5.27
C HIS A 17 48.17 41.98 5.03
N TYR A 18 47.46 43.09 4.80
CA TYR A 18 46.07 43.12 4.33
C TYR A 18 45.84 44.33 3.43
N ASP A 19 45.85 44.08 2.13
CA ASP A 19 45.27 44.92 1.07
C ASP A 19 44.27 43.97 0.37
N ASP A 20 42.95 44.15 0.46
CA ASP A 20 42.11 45.16 -0.20
C ASP A 20 42.11 45.04 -1.74
N ILE A 21 41.01 45.49 -2.36
CA ILE A 21 40.68 45.63 -3.79
C ILE A 21 39.49 44.77 -4.26
N SER A 22 38.39 45.50 -4.43
CA SER A 22 37.41 45.45 -5.52
C SER A 22 36.35 44.35 -5.57
N SER A 23 35.12 44.86 -5.64
CA SER A 23 33.99 44.29 -6.36
C SER A 23 34.38 43.68 -7.72
N ASP A 24 33.77 42.55 -8.04
CA ASP A 24 33.31 42.31 -9.41
C ASP A 24 31.94 41.61 -9.40
N GLU A 25 31.14 41.95 -10.39
CA GLU A 25 29.70 41.63 -10.49
C GLU A 25 29.54 40.35 -11.33
N CYS A 26 28.96 39.29 -10.76
CA CYS A 26 28.70 38.04 -11.48
C CYS A 26 27.33 37.43 -11.12
N ASP A 27 26.30 37.86 -11.84
CA ASP A 27 25.05 37.13 -11.98
C ASP A 27 25.33 35.66 -12.32
N THR A 28 25.00 34.75 -11.40
CA THR A 28 25.09 33.30 -11.64
C THR A 28 23.69 32.69 -11.49
N PRO A 29 23.13 32.06 -12.54
CA PRO A 29 21.72 31.72 -12.58
C PRO A 29 21.36 30.60 -11.59
N ALA A 30 20.07 30.52 -11.24
CA ALA A 30 19.47 29.46 -10.44
C ALA A 30 19.51 28.10 -11.16
N GLY A 31 20.68 27.46 -11.16
CA GLY A 31 20.95 26.23 -11.92
C GLY A 31 21.94 25.25 -11.27
N VAL A 32 22.47 25.53 -10.07
CA VAL A 32 23.49 24.69 -9.40
C VAL A 32 22.98 24.13 -8.06
N LEU A 33 21.86 23.41 -8.11
CA LEU A 33 21.39 22.54 -7.02
C LEU A 33 21.21 21.09 -7.52
N SER A 34 22.26 20.53 -8.13
CA SER A 34 22.29 19.11 -8.52
C SER A 34 23.73 18.59 -8.63
N SER A 35 24.19 17.86 -7.60
CA SER A 35 25.32 16.89 -7.66
C SER A 35 25.68 16.23 -6.31
N LYS A 36 24.88 16.39 -5.25
CA LYS A 36 25.06 15.67 -3.97
C LYS A 36 23.87 14.76 -3.63
N PHE A 37 23.42 13.99 -4.61
CA PHE A 37 22.74 12.73 -4.30
C PHE A 37 23.80 11.72 -3.86
N ASP A 38 23.56 11.09 -2.71
CA ASP A 38 24.48 10.13 -2.12
C ASP A 38 24.76 8.99 -3.09
N LYS A 39 26.00 8.89 -3.55
CA LYS A 39 26.44 7.90 -4.54
C LYS A 39 26.71 6.56 -3.88
N THR A 40 25.69 6.01 -3.21
CA THR A 40 25.59 4.56 -3.07
C THR A 40 25.27 4.00 -4.45
N ASP A 41 26.31 3.85 -5.29
CA ASP A 41 26.27 3.11 -6.56
C ASP A 41 26.07 1.60 -6.27
N LEU A 42 24.92 1.28 -5.64
CA LEU A 42 24.36 -0.06 -5.70
C LEU A 42 23.97 -0.26 -7.16
N SER A 43 24.79 -1.01 -7.89
CA SER A 43 24.47 -1.48 -9.22
C SER A 43 23.07 -2.13 -9.17
N ILE A 44 22.09 -1.47 -9.79
CA ILE A 44 20.73 -1.99 -9.82
C ILE A 44 20.82 -3.32 -10.57
N ASN A 45 20.69 -4.42 -9.85
CA ASN A 45 20.78 -5.74 -10.44
C ASN A 45 19.53 -5.94 -11.32
N THR A 46 19.68 -5.67 -12.61
CA THR A 46 18.63 -5.82 -13.63
C THR A 46 18.49 -7.27 -14.10
N ASN A 47 19.33 -8.18 -13.62
CA ASN A 47 19.21 -9.59 -13.97
C ASN A 47 17.92 -10.15 -13.34
N PRO A 48 17.19 -11.03 -14.05
CA PRO A 48 16.05 -11.72 -13.46
C PRO A 48 16.51 -12.52 -12.23
N LEU A 49 15.62 -12.65 -11.24
CA LEU A 49 15.85 -13.54 -10.09
C LEU A 49 16.16 -14.95 -10.62
N PRO A 50 17.28 -15.58 -10.23
CA PRO A 50 17.67 -16.87 -10.77
C PRO A 50 16.65 -17.95 -10.37
N HIS A 51 16.51 -18.99 -11.19
CA HIS A 51 15.67 -20.13 -10.85
C HIS A 51 16.19 -20.84 -9.60
N GLY A 52 15.29 -21.07 -8.65
CA GLY A 52 15.62 -21.63 -7.34
C GLY A 52 14.35 -21.87 -6.53
N LYS A 53 14.49 -22.52 -5.36
CA LYS A 53 13.39 -22.64 -4.39
C LYS A 53 13.35 -21.36 -3.54
N TYR A 54 12.20 -20.67 -3.50
CA TYR A 54 12.03 -19.45 -2.70
C TYR A 54 10.80 -19.51 -1.82
N THR A 55 10.91 -18.96 -0.62
CA THR A 55 9.79 -18.78 0.30
C THR A 55 8.99 -17.55 -0.13
N LEU A 56 7.75 -17.77 -0.59
CA LEU A 56 6.84 -16.69 -0.99
C LEU A 56 6.10 -16.14 0.24
N ILE A 57 6.08 -14.82 0.40
CA ILE A 57 5.42 -14.17 1.54
C ILE A 57 4.61 -12.97 1.03
N GLY A 58 3.32 -12.92 1.33
CA GLY A 58 2.46 -11.76 1.04
C GLY A 58 2.86 -10.55 1.90
N LEU A 59 2.83 -9.34 1.35
CA LEU A 59 3.24 -8.10 2.02
C LEU A 59 2.34 -6.92 1.64
N ASP A 60 1.91 -6.14 2.64
CA ASP A 60 1.30 -4.82 2.45
C ASP A 60 1.56 -3.92 3.69
N ILE A 61 1.34 -2.62 3.54
CA ILE A 61 1.51 -1.60 4.57
C ILE A 61 0.37 -0.58 4.57
N ASP A 62 -0.06 -0.15 5.75
CA ASP A 62 -0.89 1.05 5.91
C ASP A 62 0.01 2.25 6.22
N THR A 63 -0.33 3.44 5.73
CA THR A 63 0.55 4.62 5.78
C THR A 63 -0.21 5.91 6.12
N THR A 64 0.50 6.97 6.53
CA THR A 64 -0.12 8.28 6.79
C THR A 64 -0.57 9.01 5.52
N GLY A 65 -0.12 8.57 4.34
CA GLY A 65 -0.49 9.14 3.05
C GLY A 65 -0.22 8.23 1.82
N ARG A 66 0.44 8.77 0.79
CA ARG A 66 0.76 8.13 -0.51
C ARG A 66 2.05 8.67 -1.17
N ARG A 67 2.91 9.35 -0.40
CA ARG A 67 4.23 9.87 -0.78
C ARG A 67 5.30 9.11 -0.01
N LEU A 68 6.52 9.09 -0.52
CA LEU A 68 7.66 8.45 0.16
C LEU A 68 8.01 9.11 1.51
N ILE A 69 7.78 10.42 1.63
CA ILE A 69 7.94 11.14 2.91
C ILE A 69 6.85 10.85 3.97
N ASP A 70 5.83 10.05 3.63
CA ASP A 70 4.81 9.65 4.60
C ASP A 70 5.34 8.49 5.48
N GLU A 71 4.61 8.11 6.53
CA GLU A 71 5.09 7.16 7.53
C GLU A 71 4.29 5.85 7.49
N ILE A 72 4.93 4.73 7.87
CA ILE A 72 4.25 3.44 8.02
C ILE A 72 3.44 3.43 9.33
N VAL A 73 2.18 3.04 9.23
CA VAL A 73 1.19 2.95 10.32
C VAL A 73 0.89 1.49 10.69
N GLN A 74 0.97 0.59 9.72
CA GLN A 74 0.94 -0.86 9.94
C GLN A 74 1.85 -1.52 8.90
N ILE A 75 2.64 -2.49 9.34
CA ILE A 75 3.33 -3.43 8.46
C ILE A 75 2.70 -4.81 8.64
N SER A 76 2.47 -5.54 7.55
CA SER A 76 1.91 -6.89 7.63
C SER A 76 2.44 -7.81 6.54
N ALA A 77 2.70 -9.05 6.96
CA ALA A 77 3.18 -10.12 6.11
C ALA A 77 2.44 -11.43 6.38
N PHE A 78 2.30 -12.28 5.36
CA PHE A 78 1.43 -13.47 5.40
C PHE A 78 2.05 -14.67 4.67
N THR A 79 2.00 -15.83 5.32
CA THR A 79 2.04 -17.15 4.70
C THR A 79 0.78 -17.93 5.11
N PRO A 80 0.39 -19.03 4.43
CA PRO A 80 -0.78 -19.83 4.81
C PRO A 80 -0.73 -20.38 6.24
N GLU A 81 0.47 -20.55 6.80
CA GLU A 81 0.73 -21.12 8.12
C GLU A 81 0.82 -20.05 9.22
N LYS A 82 1.37 -18.87 8.90
CA LYS A 82 1.73 -17.83 9.88
C LYS A 82 1.52 -16.42 9.33
N GLU A 83 1.05 -15.51 10.18
CA GLU A 83 0.85 -14.09 9.88
C GLU A 83 1.69 -13.22 10.82
N TYR A 84 2.22 -12.11 10.30
CA TYR A 84 2.80 -11.02 11.08
C TYR A 84 2.02 -9.74 10.79
N ALA A 85 1.53 -9.06 11.83
CA ALA A 85 0.86 -7.77 11.69
C ALA A 85 1.15 -6.88 12.89
N GLN A 86 1.84 -5.75 12.66
CA GLN A 86 2.23 -4.82 13.72
C GLN A 86 1.89 -3.38 13.33
N TYR A 87 1.07 -2.73 14.17
CA TYR A 87 0.83 -1.28 14.08
C TYR A 87 2.04 -0.51 14.61
N ILE A 88 2.43 0.53 13.89
CA ILE A 88 3.53 1.44 14.20
C ILE A 88 2.93 2.80 14.57
N MET A 89 3.47 3.45 15.60
CA MET A 89 3.02 4.79 15.98
C MET A 89 3.72 5.86 15.13
N PRO A 90 3.02 6.59 14.24
CA PRO A 90 3.63 7.63 13.41
C PRO A 90 3.91 8.92 14.21
N LEU A 91 4.95 9.66 13.81
CA LEU A 91 5.26 10.98 14.33
C LEU A 91 4.16 11.98 13.96
N MET A 92 3.71 11.95 12.70
CA MET A 92 2.64 12.79 12.18
C MET A 92 1.26 12.12 12.31
N ASN A 93 0.21 12.87 11.98
CA ASN A 93 -1.16 12.35 11.96
C ASN A 93 -1.51 11.86 10.55
N LEU A 94 -2.28 10.77 10.46
CA LEU A 94 -2.81 10.28 9.18
C LEU A 94 -3.65 11.37 8.49
N ASN A 95 -3.42 11.58 7.20
CA ASN A 95 -4.19 12.53 6.39
C ASN A 95 -5.66 12.06 6.21
N PRO A 96 -6.61 12.93 5.79
CA PRO A 96 -8.02 12.56 5.70
C PRO A 96 -8.30 11.32 4.85
N ALA A 97 -7.61 11.16 3.72
CA ALA A 97 -7.77 10.01 2.83
C ALA A 97 -7.21 8.72 3.44
N ALA A 98 -6.08 8.79 4.15
CA ALA A 98 -5.51 7.66 4.90
C ALA A 98 -6.42 7.23 6.06
N ARG A 99 -6.97 8.18 6.82
CA ARG A 99 -7.96 7.89 7.89
C ARG A 99 -9.19 7.16 7.32
N GLN A 100 -9.72 7.64 6.19
CA GLN A 100 -10.89 7.03 5.56
C GLN A 100 -10.58 5.66 4.96
N ARG A 101 -9.41 5.48 4.32
CA ARG A 101 -8.98 4.19 3.77
C ARG A 101 -8.77 3.15 4.85
N HIS A 102 -7.99 3.47 5.87
CA HIS A 102 -7.53 2.51 6.87
C HIS A 102 -8.46 2.40 8.08
N GLN A 103 -9.43 3.32 8.24
CA GLN A 103 -10.29 3.43 9.42
C GLN A 103 -9.48 3.46 10.74
N VAL A 104 -8.37 4.18 10.69
CA VAL A 104 -7.44 4.42 11.79
C VAL A 104 -7.21 5.92 11.92
N ARG A 105 -7.11 6.43 13.14
CA ARG A 105 -6.69 7.81 13.40
C ARG A 105 -5.81 7.90 14.63
N VAL A 106 -4.92 8.89 14.66
CA VAL A 106 -4.28 9.32 15.90
C VAL A 106 -5.31 10.08 16.73
N ILE A 107 -5.33 9.83 18.04
CA ILE A 107 -5.98 10.68 19.04
C ILE A 107 -4.95 11.12 20.08
N THR A 108 -5.23 12.23 20.76
CA THR A 108 -4.44 12.72 21.90
C THR A 108 -5.30 12.61 23.16
N VAL A 109 -4.73 12.03 24.23
CA VAL A 109 -5.36 11.94 25.56
C VAL A 109 -4.37 12.53 26.57
N GLY A 110 -4.70 13.71 27.10
CA GLY A 110 -3.73 14.52 27.84
C GLY A 110 -2.55 14.89 26.95
N PHE A 111 -1.35 14.43 27.31
CA PHE A 111 -0.11 14.63 26.54
C PHE A 111 0.26 13.44 25.63
N PHE A 112 -0.47 12.32 25.72
CA PHE A 112 -0.11 11.09 25.00
C PHE A 112 -0.87 10.97 23.67
N ARG A 113 -0.14 10.74 22.59
CA ARG A 113 -0.69 10.38 21.27
C ARG A 113 -0.80 8.86 21.16
N MET A 114 -1.89 8.36 20.61
CA MET A 114 -2.12 6.92 20.39
C MET A 114 -3.01 6.67 19.16
N LEU A 115 -2.88 5.50 18.52
CA LEU A 115 -3.79 5.10 17.45
C LEU A 115 -5.11 4.56 18.00
N LYS A 116 -6.22 4.94 17.36
CA LYS A 116 -7.57 4.45 17.63
C LYS A 116 -8.24 4.01 16.34
N SER A 117 -8.84 2.81 16.37
CA SER A 117 -9.69 2.31 15.30
C SER A 117 -10.97 3.14 15.20
N MET A 118 -11.39 3.46 13.98
CA MET A 118 -12.66 4.15 13.69
C MET A 118 -13.84 3.17 13.53
N GLN A 119 -13.57 1.88 13.31
CA GLN A 119 -14.58 0.82 13.28
C GLN A 119 -14.98 0.36 14.68
N THR A 120 -13.99 0.01 15.51
CA THR A 120 -14.23 -0.58 16.84
C THR A 120 -14.20 0.44 17.98
N TYR A 121 -13.75 1.67 17.69
CA TYR A 121 -13.50 2.73 18.67
C TYR A 121 -12.50 2.38 19.79
N ARG A 122 -11.76 1.26 19.65
CA ARG A 122 -10.72 0.82 20.59
C ARG A 122 -9.37 1.46 20.28
N VAL A 123 -8.59 1.72 21.34
CA VAL A 123 -7.17 2.09 21.24
C VAL A 123 -6.38 0.87 20.79
N MET A 124 -5.45 1.05 19.87
CA MET A 124 -4.64 -0.01 19.29
C MET A 124 -3.26 -0.05 19.93
N LYS A 125 -2.74 -1.26 20.17
CA LYS A 125 -1.37 -1.45 20.63
C LYS A 125 -0.42 -1.15 19.47
N THR A 126 0.56 -0.28 19.70
CA THR A 126 1.54 0.15 18.70
C THR A 126 2.96 -0.07 19.21
N LYS A 127 3.92 -0.20 18.29
CA LYS A 127 5.35 -0.16 18.59
C LYS A 127 6.02 1.03 17.90
N MET A 128 7.26 1.32 18.29
CA MET A 128 8.13 2.23 17.54
C MET A 128 8.54 1.57 16.22
N GLU A 129 8.74 2.37 15.16
CA GLU A 129 9.06 1.87 13.82
C GLU A 129 10.26 0.91 13.81
N VAL A 130 11.37 1.30 14.43
CA VAL A 130 12.58 0.45 14.55
C VAL A 130 12.34 -0.87 15.29
N ALA A 131 11.45 -0.89 16.29
CA ALA A 131 11.15 -2.12 17.04
C ALA A 131 10.29 -3.07 16.19
N ALA A 132 9.28 -2.55 15.50
CA ALA A 132 8.47 -3.33 14.56
C ALA A 132 9.32 -3.85 13.38
N LEU A 133 10.25 -3.05 12.85
CA LEU A 133 11.14 -3.50 11.77
C LEU A 133 12.08 -4.62 12.20
N ASN A 134 12.63 -4.58 13.43
CA ASN A 134 13.45 -5.69 13.93
C ASN A 134 12.63 -6.97 14.10
N GLU A 135 11.45 -6.89 14.72
CA GLU A 135 10.56 -8.04 14.87
C GLU A 135 10.07 -8.61 13.52
N PHE A 136 9.91 -7.74 12.51
CA PHE A 136 9.59 -8.16 11.15
C PHE A 136 10.77 -8.93 10.52
N LEU A 137 12.00 -8.47 10.70
CA LEU A 137 13.20 -9.19 10.24
C LEU A 137 13.39 -10.53 10.96
N ASP A 138 13.24 -10.54 12.29
CA ASP A 138 13.27 -11.76 13.11
C ASP A 138 12.22 -12.77 12.61
N TRP A 139 11.00 -12.31 12.30
CA TRP A 139 9.92 -13.14 11.76
C TRP A 139 10.23 -13.67 10.35
N LEU A 140 10.82 -12.86 9.47
CA LEU A 140 11.26 -13.30 8.13
C LEU A 140 12.35 -14.38 8.23
N GLU A 141 13.37 -14.16 9.05
CA GLU A 141 14.46 -15.11 9.30
C GLU A 141 13.96 -16.43 9.93
N GLU A 142 12.91 -16.37 10.73
CA GLU A 142 12.23 -17.56 11.25
C GLU A 142 11.50 -18.32 10.13
N ARG A 143 10.79 -17.63 9.21
CA ARG A 143 10.14 -18.27 8.05
C ARG A 143 11.15 -18.92 7.09
N LEU A 144 12.27 -18.24 6.80
CA LEU A 144 13.31 -18.79 5.93
C LEU A 144 13.95 -20.06 6.50
N ARG A 145 14.08 -20.13 7.83
CA ARG A 145 14.65 -21.28 8.55
C ARG A 145 13.71 -22.49 8.60
N GLU A 146 12.40 -22.24 8.58
CA GLU A 146 11.37 -23.30 8.53
C GLU A 146 11.26 -23.94 7.14
N ASP A 147 11.55 -23.19 6.07
CA ASP A 147 11.47 -23.67 4.69
C ASP A 147 12.82 -24.26 4.22
N GLU A 148 13.16 -25.45 4.71
CA GLU A 148 14.42 -26.13 4.41
C GLU A 148 14.73 -26.20 2.90
N GLY A 149 15.92 -25.75 2.51
CA GLY A 149 16.36 -25.69 1.12
C GLY A 149 15.86 -24.48 0.32
N SER A 150 15.25 -23.48 0.96
CA SER A 150 14.95 -22.19 0.34
C SER A 150 16.22 -21.35 0.16
N GLU A 151 16.38 -20.73 -1.02
CA GLU A 151 17.48 -19.84 -1.39
C GLU A 151 17.23 -18.37 -0.94
N GLY A 152 16.04 -18.10 -0.41
CA GLY A 152 15.66 -16.82 0.17
C GLY A 152 14.17 -16.50 0.03
N ILE A 153 13.80 -15.30 0.47
CA ILE A 153 12.42 -14.83 0.49
C ILE A 153 12.11 -13.95 -0.73
N VAL A 154 10.91 -14.12 -1.28
CA VAL A 154 10.31 -13.20 -2.26
C VAL A 154 9.03 -12.60 -1.69
N LEU A 155 9.00 -11.26 -1.56
CA LEU A 155 7.87 -10.52 -1.00
C LEU A 155 6.85 -10.18 -2.10
N VAL A 156 5.64 -10.70 -1.97
CA VAL A 156 4.52 -10.55 -2.91
C VAL A 156 3.61 -9.41 -2.47
N TYR A 157 3.55 -8.32 -3.24
CA TYR A 157 2.67 -7.18 -2.99
C TYR A 157 1.74 -6.97 -4.20
N HIS A 158 0.63 -6.24 -4.04
CA HIS A 158 -0.35 -6.04 -5.12
C HIS A 158 -0.79 -4.58 -5.25
N GLU A 159 -0.23 -3.85 -6.21
CA GLU A 159 -0.64 -2.47 -6.49
C GLU A 159 -0.33 -2.01 -7.92
N GLN A 160 -1.16 -1.11 -8.46
CA GLN A 160 -0.95 -0.54 -9.80
C GLN A 160 0.26 0.41 -9.85
N ARG A 161 0.41 1.28 -8.85
CA ARG A 161 1.54 2.21 -8.74
C ARG A 161 2.46 1.73 -7.62
N LYS A 162 3.67 1.30 -7.96
CA LYS A 162 4.70 0.82 -7.02
C LYS A 162 4.99 1.86 -5.94
N PHE A 163 4.84 1.45 -4.69
CA PHE A 163 4.92 2.25 -3.47
C PHE A 163 5.33 1.38 -2.27
N VAL A 164 4.69 0.21 -2.05
CA VAL A 164 4.96 -0.67 -0.89
C VAL A 164 6.44 -1.05 -0.76
N PRO A 165 7.14 -1.53 -1.81
CA PRO A 165 8.57 -1.88 -1.68
C PRO A 165 9.45 -0.68 -1.36
N TYR A 166 9.12 0.50 -1.90
CA TYR A 166 9.92 1.70 -1.70
C TYR A 166 9.84 2.19 -0.26
N MET A 167 8.62 2.25 0.31
CA MET A 167 8.41 2.60 1.72
C MET A 167 9.13 1.65 2.67
N VAL A 168 9.08 0.34 2.42
CA VAL A 168 9.76 -0.66 3.27
C VAL A 168 11.28 -0.52 3.19
N ILE A 169 11.84 -0.35 1.99
CA ILE A 169 13.29 -0.12 1.80
C ILE A 169 13.73 1.21 2.44
N GLU A 170 12.94 2.26 2.34
CA GLU A 170 13.22 3.58 2.96
C GLU A 170 13.22 3.49 4.49
N ALA A 171 12.22 2.82 5.07
CA ALA A 171 12.15 2.58 6.51
C ALA A 171 13.32 1.71 7.02
N LEU A 172 13.73 0.68 6.27
CA LEU A 172 14.92 -0.13 6.60
C LEU A 172 16.22 0.67 6.47
N LYS A 173 16.37 1.49 5.42
CA LYS A 173 17.55 2.34 5.20
C LYS A 173 17.73 3.37 6.31
N LYS A 174 16.63 3.98 6.78
CA LYS A 174 16.59 4.93 7.91
C LYS A 174 17.25 4.38 9.19
N TYR A 175 17.16 3.07 9.43
CA TYR A 175 17.72 2.40 10.61
C TYR A 175 18.94 1.51 10.32
N LYS A 176 19.53 1.59 9.11
CA LYS A 176 20.67 0.74 8.66
C LYS A 176 20.38 -0.77 8.74
N LEU A 177 19.13 -1.16 8.51
CA LEU A 177 18.67 -2.56 8.54
C LEU A 177 18.64 -3.22 7.15
N LEU A 178 19.02 -2.50 6.10
CA LEU A 178 18.91 -2.96 4.71
C LEU A 178 19.83 -4.14 4.38
N ASP A 179 21.03 -4.17 4.97
CA ASP A 179 22.00 -5.25 4.73
C ASP A 179 21.46 -6.58 5.28
N ARG A 180 21.07 -6.62 6.56
CA ARG A 180 20.36 -7.73 7.22
C ARG A 180 19.11 -8.17 6.43
N PHE A 181 18.33 -7.23 5.93
CA PHE A 181 17.17 -7.53 5.10
C PHE A 181 17.55 -8.26 3.79
N SER A 182 18.63 -7.85 3.12
CA SER A 182 19.09 -8.44 1.86
C SER A 182 19.69 -9.85 1.99
N GLU A 183 20.16 -10.20 3.19
CA GLU A 183 20.59 -11.57 3.52
C GLU A 183 19.43 -12.56 3.43
N SER A 184 18.22 -12.16 3.86
CA SER A 184 17.02 -13.01 3.80
C SER A 184 16.17 -12.80 2.54
N VAL A 185 15.90 -11.55 2.16
CA VAL A 185 14.96 -11.19 1.07
C VAL A 185 15.71 -10.90 -0.22
N LYS A 186 15.34 -11.62 -1.28
CA LYS A 186 16.00 -11.55 -2.60
C LYS A 186 15.24 -10.73 -3.63
N SER A 187 13.91 -10.60 -3.50
CA SER A 187 13.09 -9.84 -4.45
C SER A 187 11.76 -9.35 -3.87
N PHE A 188 11.20 -8.34 -4.54
CA PHE A 188 9.81 -7.91 -4.41
C PHE A 188 9.07 -8.13 -5.74
N VAL A 189 8.01 -8.92 -5.74
CA VAL A 189 7.18 -9.22 -6.92
C VAL A 189 5.80 -8.58 -6.81
N ASN A 190 5.34 -7.96 -7.91
CA ASN A 190 4.03 -7.30 -7.95
C ASN A 190 2.97 -8.21 -8.58
N GLY A 191 2.06 -8.76 -7.76
CA GLY A 191 0.92 -9.57 -8.20
C GLY A 191 0.00 -8.84 -9.18
N PHE A 192 0.01 -7.50 -9.20
CA PHE A 192 -0.76 -6.71 -10.17
C PHE A 192 -0.38 -7.04 -11.62
N LYS A 193 0.91 -7.28 -11.92
CA LYS A 193 1.34 -7.62 -13.28
C LYS A 193 0.81 -8.96 -13.74
N LEU A 194 0.84 -9.98 -12.87
CA LEU A 194 0.27 -11.29 -13.14
C LEU A 194 -1.25 -11.20 -13.37
N ALA A 195 -1.94 -10.36 -12.58
CA ALA A 195 -3.37 -10.09 -12.78
C ALA A 195 -3.65 -9.31 -14.08
N GLU A 196 -2.74 -8.44 -14.52
CA GLU A 196 -2.84 -7.70 -15.77
C GLU A 196 -2.75 -8.65 -16.98
N GLU A 197 -1.78 -9.57 -16.97
CA GLU A 197 -1.61 -10.59 -18.01
C GLU A 197 -2.78 -11.58 -18.07
N LYS A 198 -3.31 -12.00 -16.92
CA LYS A 198 -4.33 -13.06 -16.82
C LYS A 198 -5.78 -12.55 -16.85
N CYS A 199 -6.07 -11.34 -16.38
CA CYS A 199 -7.45 -10.89 -16.09
C CYS A 199 -7.90 -9.60 -16.78
N THR A 200 -7.03 -8.85 -17.48
CA THR A 200 -7.41 -7.59 -18.15
C THR A 200 -8.53 -7.76 -19.20
N LYS A 201 -8.64 -8.94 -19.80
CA LYS A 201 -9.74 -9.28 -20.73
C LYS A 201 -11.10 -9.44 -20.05
N THR A 202 -11.12 -9.61 -18.73
CA THR A 202 -12.33 -9.96 -17.94
C THR A 202 -12.82 -8.80 -17.08
N ILE A 203 -11.91 -8.01 -16.49
CA ILE A 203 -12.27 -6.90 -15.58
C ILE A 203 -11.45 -5.63 -15.84
N LYS A 204 -12.11 -4.48 -15.72
CA LYS A 204 -11.49 -3.15 -15.94
C LYS A 204 -10.57 -2.68 -14.81
N TYR A 205 -10.81 -3.11 -13.57
CA TYR A 205 -10.06 -2.63 -12.40
C TYR A 205 -9.50 -3.80 -11.59
N LEU A 206 -8.18 -4.03 -11.69
CA LEU A 206 -7.43 -5.11 -11.04
C LEU A 206 -7.18 -4.84 -9.53
N THR A 207 -8.22 -4.40 -8.83
CA THR A 207 -8.22 -4.17 -7.37
C THR A 207 -8.31 -5.50 -6.62
N ILE A 208 -7.73 -5.54 -5.41
CA ILE A 208 -7.79 -6.71 -4.52
C ILE A 208 -9.23 -7.18 -4.33
N ARG A 209 -10.17 -6.28 -4.01
CA ARG A 209 -11.59 -6.62 -3.86
C ARG A 209 -12.23 -7.26 -5.09
N GLN A 210 -11.92 -6.78 -6.30
CA GLN A 210 -12.52 -7.35 -7.53
C GLN A 210 -11.86 -8.69 -7.90
N LEU A 211 -10.55 -8.81 -7.76
CA LEU A 211 -9.81 -10.05 -8.00
C LEU A 211 -10.19 -11.14 -6.99
N ALA A 212 -10.31 -10.82 -5.70
CA ALA A 212 -10.79 -11.77 -4.68
C ALA A 212 -12.22 -12.27 -4.96
N LYS A 213 -13.06 -11.50 -5.66
CA LYS A 213 -14.39 -11.93 -6.09
C LYS A 213 -14.39 -12.78 -7.37
N LEU A 214 -13.38 -12.64 -8.22
CA LEU A 214 -13.27 -13.36 -9.49
C LEU A 214 -12.47 -14.67 -9.37
N VAL A 215 -11.44 -14.67 -8.52
CA VAL A 215 -10.41 -15.72 -8.45
C VAL A 215 -10.59 -16.65 -7.26
N LEU A 216 -11.07 -16.13 -6.12
CA LEU A 216 -11.22 -16.93 -4.89
C LEU A 216 -12.67 -17.41 -4.74
N ASP A 217 -12.85 -18.71 -4.53
CA ASP A 217 -14.15 -19.35 -4.33
C ASP A 217 -14.85 -18.87 -3.06
N GLU A 218 -16.18 -18.74 -3.12
CA GLU A 218 -16.98 -18.17 -2.02
C GLU A 218 -16.95 -19.03 -0.74
N LYS A 219 -16.68 -20.33 -0.89
CA LYS A 219 -16.66 -21.31 0.21
C LYS A 219 -15.38 -21.28 1.06
N ALA A 220 -14.33 -20.58 0.63
CA ALA A 220 -13.02 -20.65 1.28
C ALA A 220 -12.88 -19.77 2.54
N GLY A 221 -13.85 -18.90 2.85
CA GLY A 221 -13.78 -17.94 3.97
C GLY A 221 -12.74 -16.82 3.79
N SER A 222 -11.78 -16.98 2.88
CA SER A 222 -10.63 -16.09 2.64
C SER A 222 -11.01 -14.64 2.33
N ARG A 223 -12.21 -14.45 1.74
CA ARG A 223 -12.78 -13.15 1.35
C ARG A 223 -13.16 -12.25 2.52
N ASP A 224 -13.37 -12.77 3.73
CA ASP A 224 -13.88 -11.94 4.82
C ASP A 224 -12.77 -11.09 5.46
N GLY A 225 -13.11 -9.83 5.74
CA GLY A 225 -12.19 -8.83 6.27
C GLY A 225 -12.22 -7.47 5.56
N PHE A 226 -11.44 -6.55 6.09
CA PHE A 226 -11.47 -5.14 5.70
C PHE A 226 -10.27 -4.77 4.82
N GLU A 227 -10.53 -4.46 3.55
CA GLU A 227 -9.51 -4.05 2.55
C GLU A 227 -8.64 -2.86 2.98
N GLY A 228 -9.12 -2.02 3.89
CA GLY A 228 -8.33 -0.92 4.44
C GLY A 228 -7.21 -1.34 5.40
N ASN A 229 -7.19 -2.59 5.88
CA ASN A 229 -6.17 -3.12 6.78
C ASN A 229 -5.06 -3.86 6.00
N ALA A 230 -3.80 -3.54 6.26
CA ALA A 230 -2.64 -4.14 5.60
C ALA A 230 -2.58 -5.66 5.73
N ALA A 231 -2.99 -6.26 6.86
CA ALA A 231 -2.98 -7.70 7.07
C ALA A 231 -3.89 -8.44 6.07
N TYR A 232 -5.10 -7.91 5.88
CA TYR A 232 -6.03 -8.45 4.88
C TYR A 232 -5.46 -8.34 3.47
N ARG A 233 -4.84 -7.20 3.13
CA ARG A 233 -4.26 -7.02 1.78
C ARG A 233 -3.02 -7.87 1.54
N ALA A 234 -2.14 -8.05 2.52
CA ALA A 234 -0.98 -8.95 2.45
C ALA A 234 -1.43 -10.40 2.16
N ARG A 235 -2.45 -10.88 2.90
CA ARG A 235 -3.08 -12.18 2.65
C ARG A 235 -3.67 -12.28 1.24
N MET A 236 -4.44 -11.28 0.81
CA MET A 236 -5.04 -11.30 -0.53
C MET A 236 -4.00 -11.20 -1.65
N ALA A 237 -2.93 -10.43 -1.49
CA ALA A 237 -1.84 -10.33 -2.47
C ALA A 237 -1.17 -11.70 -2.68
N PHE A 238 -0.95 -12.46 -1.61
CA PHE A 238 -0.48 -13.85 -1.68
C PHE A 238 -1.51 -14.77 -2.35
N GLU A 239 -2.73 -14.83 -1.82
CA GLU A 239 -3.78 -15.76 -2.25
C GLU A 239 -4.18 -15.57 -3.72
N ILE A 240 -4.41 -14.32 -4.15
CA ILE A 240 -4.76 -14.00 -5.53
C ILE A 240 -3.60 -14.38 -6.46
N SER A 241 -2.36 -14.05 -6.10
CA SER A 241 -1.19 -14.38 -6.93
C SER A 241 -0.99 -15.90 -7.04
N ARG A 242 -1.16 -16.63 -5.93
CA ARG A 242 -1.12 -18.10 -5.90
C ARG A 242 -2.16 -18.70 -6.85
N CYS A 243 -3.43 -18.33 -6.69
CA CYS A 243 -4.51 -18.86 -7.53
C CYS A 243 -4.37 -18.47 -9.01
N LEU A 244 -3.88 -17.27 -9.33
CA LEU A 244 -3.62 -16.86 -10.73
C LEU A 244 -2.43 -17.58 -11.37
N ALA A 245 -1.44 -17.98 -10.57
CA ALA A 245 -0.30 -18.76 -11.03
C ALA A 245 -0.66 -20.25 -11.24
N THR A 246 -1.49 -20.83 -10.37
CA THR A 246 -1.95 -22.23 -10.47
C THR A 246 -3.19 -22.44 -11.33
N ALA A 247 -3.88 -21.36 -11.73
CA ALA A 247 -5.02 -21.47 -12.64
C ALA A 247 -4.53 -21.80 -14.05
N GLU A 248 -4.75 -23.07 -14.45
CA GLU A 248 -4.71 -23.48 -15.84
C GLU A 248 -5.56 -22.52 -16.70
N PRO A 249 -5.09 -22.12 -17.89
CA PRO A 249 -5.85 -21.26 -18.77
C PRO A 249 -7.15 -21.99 -19.13
N LYS A 250 -8.29 -21.49 -18.63
CA LYS A 250 -9.62 -22.00 -18.96
C LYS A 250 -9.81 -21.89 -20.48
N SER A 251 -9.55 -22.98 -21.18
CA SER A 251 -10.01 -23.16 -22.54
C SER A 251 -11.54 -23.11 -22.47
N ASN A 252 -12.13 -22.13 -23.17
CA ASN A 252 -13.58 -22.05 -23.30
C ASN A 252 -14.03 -23.17 -24.26
N ALA A 253 -14.00 -24.41 -23.78
CA ALA A 253 -14.72 -25.51 -24.37
C ALA A 253 -16.21 -25.20 -24.20
N VAL A 254 -16.84 -24.83 -25.31
CA VAL A 254 -18.28 -24.62 -25.38
C VAL A 254 -18.96 -25.95 -25.03
N ASN A 255 -19.69 -25.98 -23.91
CA ASN A 255 -20.57 -27.09 -23.57
C ASN A 255 -21.76 -27.11 -24.54
N VAL A 256 -21.56 -27.70 -25.71
CA VAL A 256 -22.66 -28.27 -26.50
C VAL A 256 -23.01 -29.61 -25.83
N PRO A 257 -24.24 -29.80 -25.32
CA PRO A 257 -24.60 -31.04 -24.65
C PRO A 257 -24.63 -32.20 -25.66
N ALA A 258 -23.78 -33.20 -25.43
CA ALA A 258 -23.69 -34.38 -26.27
C ALA A 258 -24.86 -35.35 -26.02
N SER A 259 -25.67 -35.59 -27.05
CA SER A 259 -26.51 -36.78 -27.17
C SER A 259 -25.84 -37.77 -28.12
N SER A 260 -25.34 -38.88 -27.58
CA SER A 260 -24.83 -40.03 -28.34
C SER A 260 -25.99 -40.78 -29.04
N PRO A 261 -25.75 -41.50 -30.16
CA PRO A 261 -25.22 -42.86 -30.07
C PRO A 261 -24.23 -43.33 -31.19
N THR A 262 -23.24 -44.11 -30.74
CA THR A 262 -22.82 -45.43 -31.27
C THR A 262 -22.31 -45.62 -32.73
N GLU A 263 -21.03 -46.01 -32.82
CA GLU A 263 -20.35 -46.94 -33.76
C GLU A 263 -20.57 -46.87 -35.29
N SER A 264 -19.50 -46.58 -36.05
CA SER A 264 -18.73 -47.55 -36.87
C SER A 264 -17.91 -46.87 -37.99
N GLU A 265 -16.63 -47.22 -38.15
CA GLU A 265 -15.85 -46.92 -39.36
C GLU A 265 -16.11 -47.99 -40.43
N PRO A 266 -15.98 -47.69 -41.75
CA PRO A 266 -14.65 -47.66 -42.39
C PRO A 266 -14.44 -46.58 -43.50
N ASN A 267 -13.17 -46.42 -43.91
CA ASN A 267 -12.65 -45.94 -45.20
C ASN A 267 -13.63 -45.48 -46.30
N ASP A 268 -13.34 -44.36 -46.98
CA ASP A 268 -12.43 -44.40 -48.15
C ASP A 268 -11.96 -42.98 -48.58
N SER A 269 -11.30 -42.91 -49.74
CA SER A 269 -10.35 -41.92 -50.22
C SER A 269 -10.91 -40.82 -51.14
N ALA A 270 -10.00 -39.91 -51.52
CA ALA A 270 -9.92 -39.15 -52.77
C ALA A 270 -10.46 -37.68 -52.82
N THR A 271 -9.55 -36.78 -53.26
CA THR A 271 -9.67 -35.67 -54.23
C THR A 271 -11.06 -35.04 -54.48
N SER A 272 -11.26 -33.72 -54.56
CA SER A 272 -10.50 -32.71 -55.36
C SER A 272 -10.94 -31.27 -54.94
N GLU A 273 -10.19 -30.20 -55.27
CA GLU A 273 -10.50 -29.19 -56.32
C GLU A 273 -12.01 -28.82 -56.47
N GLU A 274 -12.46 -27.55 -56.63
CA GLU A 274 -11.76 -26.30 -56.97
C GLU A 274 -12.69 -25.05 -56.78
N VAL A 275 -12.16 -23.84 -57.03
CA VAL A 275 -12.81 -22.73 -57.77
C VAL A 275 -13.98 -21.90 -57.16
N THR A 276 -13.55 -20.79 -56.55
CA THR A 276 -13.90 -19.39 -56.88
C THR A 276 -15.23 -18.71 -56.50
N ASN A 277 -15.08 -17.38 -56.44
CA ASN A 277 -15.99 -16.33 -56.94
C ASN A 277 -17.22 -15.98 -56.08
N SER A 278 -17.67 -14.72 -56.05
CA SER A 278 -17.05 -13.40 -56.29
C SER A 278 -18.15 -12.35 -56.09
N SER A 279 -17.79 -11.06 -55.98
CA SER A 279 -18.72 -9.93 -56.19
C SER A 279 -19.80 -9.76 -55.09
N SER A 280 -20.33 -8.57 -54.77
CA SER A 280 -19.92 -7.17 -54.99
C SER A 280 -20.98 -6.25 -54.34
N THR A 281 -20.62 -5.00 -53.99
CA THR A 281 -21.40 -3.71 -54.13
C THR A 281 -22.93 -3.69 -53.86
N ALA A 282 -23.58 -2.65 -53.34
CA ALA A 282 -23.32 -1.20 -53.25
C ALA A 282 -24.25 -0.63 -52.13
N GLU A 283 -23.89 0.41 -51.36
CA GLU A 283 -24.20 1.86 -51.56
C GLU A 283 -25.55 2.38 -51.02
N ASP A 284 -25.59 3.71 -50.81
CA ASP A 284 -26.63 4.61 -50.24
C ASP A 284 -27.05 4.40 -48.76
N ALA A 285 -26.99 5.39 -47.84
CA ALA A 285 -27.45 6.81 -47.80
C ALA A 285 -28.98 6.91 -47.53
N VAL A 286 -29.55 7.81 -46.71
CA VAL A 286 -29.33 9.27 -46.47
C VAL A 286 -29.81 9.69 -45.03
N LYS A 287 -29.45 10.93 -44.61
CA LYS A 287 -29.90 11.83 -43.50
C LYS A 287 -31.35 11.68 -42.95
N ASP A 288 -31.74 12.16 -41.75
CA ASP A 288 -31.80 13.55 -41.18
C ASP A 288 -31.76 13.49 -39.62
N GLU A 289 -31.15 14.43 -38.86
CA GLU A 289 -31.54 15.82 -38.47
C GLU A 289 -32.74 16.00 -37.51
N GLY A 290 -32.55 16.86 -36.49
CA GLY A 290 -33.57 17.42 -35.58
C GLY A 290 -33.94 16.55 -34.35
N ASP A 291 -34.23 17.11 -33.17
CA ASP A 291 -34.16 18.50 -32.70
C ASP A 291 -34.09 18.54 -31.15
N LYS A 292 -33.82 19.70 -30.55
CA LYS A 292 -33.78 19.92 -29.09
C LYS A 292 -34.81 21.00 -28.71
N PRO A 293 -35.47 20.90 -27.54
CA PRO A 293 -35.33 22.03 -26.64
C PRO A 293 -35.22 21.68 -25.14
N SER A 294 -34.83 22.69 -24.39
CA SER A 294 -34.73 22.80 -22.94
C SER A 294 -36.04 23.27 -22.29
N GLU A 295 -36.21 23.05 -20.98
CA GLU A 295 -36.90 24.02 -20.10
C GLU A 295 -36.46 23.86 -18.63
N GLU A 296 -36.66 24.92 -17.83
CA GLU A 296 -36.14 25.13 -16.47
C GLU A 296 -37.25 25.11 -15.38
N ASN A 297 -36.82 25.29 -14.11
CA ASN A 297 -37.60 25.66 -12.92
C ASN A 297 -38.39 24.51 -12.22
N ALA A 298 -38.42 24.41 -10.89
CA ALA A 298 -38.54 25.49 -9.91
C ALA A 298 -37.88 25.18 -8.54
N GLU A 299 -37.50 26.25 -7.83
CA GLU A 299 -37.27 26.24 -6.39
C GLU A 299 -38.62 26.26 -5.65
N GLN A 300 -38.70 25.66 -4.45
CA GLN A 300 -39.62 26.15 -3.43
C GLN A 300 -39.15 25.83 -2.01
N SER A 301 -39.15 26.87 -1.17
CA SER A 301 -38.97 26.82 0.28
C SER A 301 -40.28 26.48 0.99
N ASP A 302 -40.18 26.16 2.28
CA ASP A 302 -40.94 26.72 3.42
C ASP A 302 -40.87 25.74 4.61
N ASP A 303 -41.25 26.14 5.83
CA ASP A 303 -40.49 26.88 6.83
C ASP A 303 -41.03 26.44 8.22
N ASP A 304 -40.15 26.45 9.23
CA ASP A 304 -40.37 26.65 10.67
C ASP A 304 -41.30 25.77 11.60
N ALA A 305 -41.02 25.92 12.91
CA ALA A 305 -41.88 25.86 14.11
C ALA A 305 -41.94 24.61 15.06
N GLN A 306 -41.02 24.62 16.03
CA GLN A 306 -41.22 24.51 17.51
C GLN A 306 -42.03 23.36 18.20
N LYS A 307 -41.36 22.64 19.12
CA LYS A 307 -41.53 22.62 20.62
C LYS A 307 -40.67 21.49 21.24
N GLN A 308 -39.75 21.76 22.17
CA GLN A 308 -39.93 21.89 23.63
C GLN A 308 -40.62 20.71 24.32
N ASP A 309 -39.87 19.99 25.16
CA ASP A 309 -40.32 19.56 26.50
C ASP A 309 -39.10 19.30 27.43
N GLU A 310 -39.20 19.73 28.70
CA GLU A 310 -38.16 19.58 29.74
C GLU A 310 -38.59 18.64 30.86
N LYS A 311 -37.68 17.78 31.35
CA LYS A 311 -37.59 17.28 32.75
C LYS A 311 -36.32 16.40 32.92
N LYS A 312 -35.41 16.57 33.91
CA LYS A 312 -35.52 16.42 35.39
C LYS A 312 -36.29 15.14 35.78
N GLU A 313 -35.90 14.24 36.68
CA GLU A 313 -34.80 14.08 37.66
C GLU A 313 -34.68 12.52 37.86
N GLU A 314 -33.78 11.87 38.60
CA GLU A 314 -32.69 12.22 39.54
C GLU A 314 -31.67 11.02 39.53
N ALA A 315 -30.67 11.00 40.42
CA ALA A 315 -29.92 9.80 40.79
C ALA A 315 -29.86 9.67 42.33
N PRO A 316 -29.88 8.46 42.90
CA PRO A 316 -29.42 8.28 44.27
C PRO A 316 -28.30 7.24 44.44
N ALA A 317 -27.23 7.73 45.08
CA ALA A 317 -26.51 7.16 46.23
C ALA A 317 -25.99 5.70 46.22
N ALA A 318 -24.71 5.60 46.56
CA ALA A 318 -24.08 4.36 47.02
C ALA A 318 -24.57 3.92 48.41
N SER A 319 -24.51 2.62 48.67
CA SER A 319 -24.49 2.08 50.03
C SER A 319 -23.23 1.23 50.24
N LEU A 320 -22.32 1.75 51.07
CA LEU A 320 -21.31 0.95 51.74
C LEU A 320 -22.03 0.16 52.85
N ASN A 321 -21.76 -1.13 52.97
CA ASN A 321 -21.97 -1.83 54.24
C ASN A 321 -20.85 -2.84 54.48
N SER A 322 -20.19 -2.66 55.61
CA SER A 322 -19.08 -3.47 56.09
C SER A 322 -19.54 -4.51 57.09
N SER A 323 -19.09 -5.75 56.98
CA SER A 323 -18.89 -6.61 58.15
C SER A 323 -17.76 -7.60 57.87
N ALA A 324 -16.79 -7.63 58.78
CA ALA A 324 -15.60 -8.45 58.66
C ALA A 324 -15.79 -9.83 59.31
N SER A 325 -15.06 -10.83 58.81
CA SER A 325 -14.47 -11.87 59.63
C SER A 325 -13.18 -12.37 58.98
N ARG A 326 -12.18 -12.65 59.81
CA ARG A 326 -10.80 -13.00 59.44
C ARG A 326 -10.59 -14.53 59.56
N PRO A 327 -9.41 -15.08 59.18
CA PRO A 327 -9.33 -16.42 58.61
C PRO A 327 -9.02 -17.53 59.61
N LEU A 328 -9.27 -18.76 59.14
CA LEU A 328 -8.39 -19.93 59.24
C LEU A 328 -8.33 -20.59 57.87
#